data_AF-A0A8S1WXW0-F1
#
_entry.id   AF-A0A8S1WXW0-F1
#
_cell.length_a   1.000
_cell.length_b   1.000
_cell.length_c   1.000
_cell.angle_alpha   90.00
_cell.angle_beta   90.00
_cell.angle_gamma   90.00
#
_symmetry.space_group_name_H-M   'P 1'
#
loop_
_entity.id
_entity.type
_entity.pdbx_description
1 polymer ?
#
loop_
_entity_poly.entity_id
_entity_poly.type
_entity_poly.pdbx_seq_one_letter_code
_entity_poly.pdbx_strand_id
1 'polypeptide(L)' 'MHLRYYLNEEGKRVYTLKNTLEDGSYTFNAHPARFSPDDVNQKYRVELKKRFGLLPTQGEPHQF' A
#
# COMPACT_ATOMS: atom_id res chain seq x y z
N MET A 1 10.56 10.31 5.66
CA MET A 1 10.13 10.54 4.26
C MET A 1 8.97 11.50 4.26
N HIS A 2 9.11 12.69 3.68
CA HIS A 2 8.07 13.73 3.73
C HIS A 2 7.08 13.66 2.57
N LEU A 3 7.41 12.94 1.50
CA LEU A 3 6.54 12.83 0.33
C LEU A 3 5.33 11.95 0.64
N ARG A 4 4.14 12.50 0.41
CA ARG A 4 2.85 11.85 0.61
C ARG A 4 2.05 11.90 -0.68
N TYR A 5 0.98 11.11 -0.76
CA TYR A 5 0.08 11.11 -1.90
C TYR A 5 -1.37 10.76 -1.52
N TYR A 6 -2.31 11.11 -2.39
CA TYR A 6 -3.67 10.59 -2.39
C TYR A 6 -4.03 10.15 -3.82
N LEU A 7 -5.14 9.43 -3.96
CA LEU A 7 -5.66 8.99 -5.25
C LEU A 7 -6.74 9.98 -5.70
N ASN A 8 -6.63 10.47 -6.94
CA ASN A 8 -7.70 11.25 -7.56
C ASN A 8 -8.84 10.32 -8.05
N GLU A 9 -9.90 10.88 -8.60
CA GLU A 9 -11.04 10.14 -9.15
C GLU A 9 -10.65 9.16 -10.28
N GLU A 10 -9.56 9.45 -10.99
CA GLU A 10 -8.99 8.59 -12.03
C GLU A 10 -8.08 7.47 -11.47
N GLY A 11 -7.88 7.40 -10.15
CA GLY A 11 -6.97 6.44 -9.51
C GLY A 11 -5.47 6.75 -9.69
N LYS A 12 -5.12 7.95 -10.16
CA LYS A 12 -3.73 8.43 -10.27
C LYS A 12 -3.27 9.05 -8.95
N ARG A 13 -1.98 8.91 -8.68
CA ARG A 13 -1.36 9.49 -7.48
C ARG A 13 -1.13 10.99 -7.65
N VAL A 14 -1.67 11.79 -6.74
CA VAL A 14 -1.36 13.21 -6.61
C VAL A 14 -0.48 13.42 -5.38
N TYR A 15 0.71 13.99 -5.58
CA TYR A 15 1.72 14.13 -4.54
C TYR A 15 1.56 15.42 -3.74
N THR A 16 1.88 15.33 -2.45
CA THR A 16 1.80 16.46 -1.51
C THR A 16 2.75 16.25 -0.33
N LEU A 17 3.03 17.31 0.41
CA LEU A 17 3.75 17.26 1.69
C LEU A 17 2.80 17.36 2.90
N LYS A 18 1.51 17.64 2.67
CA LYS A 18 0.50 17.77 3.74
C LYS A 18 0.08 16.38 4.25
N ASN A 19 -0.06 16.24 5.57
CA ASN A 19 -0.54 15.00 6.20
C ASN A 19 -2.05 14.79 6.05
N THR A 20 -2.80 15.88 5.92
CA THR A 20 -4.26 15.89 5.83
C THR A 20 -4.68 16.76 4.65
N LEU A 21 -5.69 16.33 3.91
CA LEU A 21 -6.35 17.13 2.87
C LEU A 21 -7.32 18.15 3.48
N GLU A 22 -7.81 19.06 2.66
CA GLU A 22 -8.81 20.06 3.03
C GLU A 22 -10.14 19.41 3.43
N ASP A 23 -10.46 18.25 2.85
CA ASP A 23 -11.64 17.43 3.19
C ASP A 23 -11.48 16.64 4.50
N GLY A 24 -10.35 16.77 5.21
CA GLY A 24 -10.05 16.02 6.42
C GLY A 24 -9.56 14.58 6.19
N SER A 25 -9.51 14.12 4.94
CA SER A 25 -8.95 12.81 4.59
C SER A 25 -7.43 12.77 4.78
N TYR A 26 -6.90 11.61 5.17
CA TYR A 26 -5.47 11.43 5.38
C TYR A 26 -4.75 11.06 4.08
N THR A 27 -3.55 11.60 3.88
CA THR A 27 -2.66 11.19 2.78
C THR A 27 -1.87 9.94 3.15
N PHE A 28 -1.44 9.18 2.15
CA PHE A 28 -0.58 8.01 2.30
C PHE A 28 0.90 8.36 2.11
N ASN A 29 1.81 7.58 2.69
CA ASN A 29 3.24 7.73 2.42
C ASN A 29 3.55 7.33 0.97
N ALA A 30 4.25 8.18 0.22
CA ALA A 30 4.60 7.91 -1.18
C ALA A 30 5.63 6.78 -1.35
N HIS A 31 6.25 6.37 -0.25
CA HIS A 31 7.33 5.39 -0.25
C HIS A 31 6.87 4.10 0.42
N PRO A 32 7.29 2.93 -0.10
CA PRO A 32 6.92 1.65 0.48
C PRO A 32 7.59 1.45 1.86
N ALA A 33 7.06 0.49 2.63
CA ALA A 33 7.70 0.03 3.85
C ALA A 33 9.09 -0.54 3.52
N ARG A 34 10.08 -0.29 4.41
CA ARG A 34 11.45 -0.80 4.26
C ARG A 34 11.44 -2.33 4.29
N PHE A 35 12.13 -2.95 3.34
CA PHE A 35 12.38 -4.39 3.38
C PHE A 35 13.37 -4.74 4.49
N SER A 36 13.08 -5.80 5.23
CA SER A 36 13.98 -6.39 6.22
C SER A 36 14.10 -7.88 5.96
N PRO A 37 15.30 -8.45 5.85
CA PRO A 37 15.49 -9.89 5.68
C PRO A 37 14.95 -10.67 6.89
N ASP A 38 15.21 -10.14 8.10
CA ASP A 38 14.87 -10.76 9.38
C ASP A 38 13.47 -10.35 9.89
N ASP A 39 12.51 -10.15 8.99
CA ASP A 39 11.14 -9.75 9.36
C ASP A 39 10.41 -10.87 10.10
N VAL A 40 10.41 -10.79 11.44
CA VAL A 40 9.73 -11.74 12.34
C VAL A 40 8.23 -11.87 12.06
N ASN A 41 7.60 -10.86 11.46
CA ASN A 41 6.17 -10.83 11.21
C ASN A 41 5.78 -11.29 9.80
N GLN A 42 6.71 -11.84 9.03
CA GLN A 42 6.45 -12.34 7.68
C GLN A 42 5.31 -13.37 7.61
N LYS A 43 5.23 -14.27 8.61
CA LYS A 43 4.22 -15.34 8.66
C LYS A 43 2.81 -14.75 8.77
N TYR A 44 2.62 -13.80 9.69
CA TYR A 44 1.34 -13.13 9.90
C TYR A 44 0.91 -12.32 8.66
N ARG A 45 1.86 -11.68 7.97
CA ARG A 45 1.58 -10.97 6.71
C ARG A 45 1.03 -11.91 5.63
N VAL A 46 1.63 -13.10 5.47
CA VAL A 46 1.19 -14.10 4.50
C VAL A 46 -0.19 -14.66 4.87
N GLU A 47 -0.41 -14.98 6.14
CA GLU A 47 -1.71 -15.47 6.63
C GLU A 47 -2.83 -14.45 6.44
N LEU A 48 -2.56 -13.16 6.70
CA LEU A 48 -3.52 -12.09 6.46
C LEU A 48 -3.85 -11.98 4.96
N LYS A 49 -2.84 -11.96 4.08
CA LYS A 49 -3.08 -11.95 2.63
C LYS A 49 -3.90 -13.16 2.18
N LYS A 50 -3.62 -14.35 2.70
CA LYS A 50 -4.37 -15.58 2.39
C LYS A 50 -5.85 -15.46 2.77
N ARG A 51 -6.14 -14.92 3.97
CA ARG A 51 -7.52 -14.73 4.47
C ARG A 51 -8.35 -13.80 3.58
N PHE A 52 -7.74 -12.77 3.02
CA PHE A 52 -8.41 -11.80 2.14
C PHE A 52 -8.30 -12.14 0.64
N GLY A 53 -7.77 -13.30 0.26
CA GLY A 53 -7.64 -13.68 -1.15
C GLY A 53 -6.62 -12.83 -1.93
N LEU A 54 -5.68 -12.17 -1.24
CA LEU A 54 -4.72 -11.22 -1.84
C LEU A 54 -3.41 -11.87 -2.27
N LEU A 55 -3.26 -13.19 -2.16
CA LEU A 55 -2.04 -13.86 -2.64
C LEU A 55 -2.08 -13.96 -4.18
N PRO A 56 -0.96 -13.71 -4.87
CA PRO A 56 -0.89 -13.87 -6.33
C PRO A 56 -1.26 -15.27 -6.81
N THR A 57 -1.08 -16.29 -5.96
CA THR A 57 -1.40 -17.69 -6.25
C THR A 57 -2.88 -18.05 -6.07
N GLN A 58 -3.70 -17.16 -5.50
CA GLN A 58 -5.13 -17.41 -5.28
C GLN A 58 -6.00 -16.94 -6.47
N GLY A 59 -5.48 -16.07 -7.34
CA GLY A 59 -6.18 -15.56 -8.51
C GLY A 59 -5.71 -16.19 -9.82
N GLU A 60 -6.30 -15.75 -10.92
CA GLU A 60 -5.79 -16.10 -12.25
C GLU A 60 -4.36 -15.54 -12.43
N PRO A 61 -3.48 -16.26 -13.15
CA PRO A 61 -2.14 -15.78 -13.42
C PRO A 61 -2.21 -14.39 -14.06
N HIS A 62 -1.48 -13.44 -13.50
CA HIS A 62 -1.41 -12.09 -14.02
C HIS A 62 -0.91 -12.15 -15.47
N GLN A 63 -1.76 -11.76 -16.44
CA GLN A 63 -1.33 -11.62 -17.82
C GLN A 63 -0.40 -10.40 -17.89
N PHE A 64 0.82 -10.62 -18.36
CA PHE A 64 1.82 -9.57 -18.55
C PHE A 64 1.66 -8.93 -19.93
#